data_AF-X0YIH7-F1
#
_entry.id   AF-X0YIH7-F1
#
_cell.length_a   1.000
_cell.length_b   1.000
_cell.length_c   1.000
_cell.angle_alpha   90.00
_cell.angle_beta   90.00
_cell.angle_gamma   90.00
#
_symmetry.space_group_name_H-M   'P 1'
#
loop_
_entity.id
_entity.type
_entity.pdbx_description
1 polymer ?
#
loop_
_entity_poly.entity_id
_entity_poly.type
_entity_poly.pdbx_seq_one_letter_code
_entity_poly.pdbx_strand_id
1 'polypeptide(L)'
;MVEDVVYVKLEISIPKSKWLAQINRNYPNLVFKILSNNLLDRNTGILLLQIEGLNIKEFNSDLNNNKLALSQQILFSGNDFIIVNVKEDDPWVLNTLIKTELLLTYPIIVKDAKLNVDIIAERKKIDHFLNELEKRRIQVDIRSIGYYQKKVILTKKQKEILKKV
;
A
#
# COMPACT_ATOMS: atom_id res chain seq x y z
N MET A 1 -17.19 25.18 8.22
CA MET A 1 -15.72 25.13 8.40
C MET A 1 -15.17 24.36 7.21
N VAL A 2 -14.14 24.87 6.54
CA VAL A 2 -13.46 24.11 5.47
C VAL A 2 -12.80 22.92 6.16
N GLU A 3 -13.15 21.71 5.74
CA GLU A 3 -12.56 20.50 6.31
C GLU A 3 -11.04 20.52 6.05
N ASP A 4 -10.27 20.27 7.10
CA ASP A 4 -8.81 20.21 7.06
C ASP A 4 -8.37 18.96 6.29
N VAL A 5 -8.36 19.05 4.95
CA VAL A 5 -7.91 17.97 4.07
C VAL A 5 -6.39 17.97 4.00
N VAL A 6 -5.79 16.83 4.33
CA VAL A 6 -4.35 16.61 4.32
C VAL A 6 -3.96 15.54 3.31
N TYR A 7 -2.72 15.64 2.83
CA TYR A 7 -2.02 14.55 2.19
C TYR A 7 -0.96 14.04 3.17
N VAL A 8 -1.03 12.75 3.49
CA VAL A 8 -0.13 12.10 4.44
C VAL A 8 0.59 10.93 3.78
N LYS A 9 1.86 10.78 4.13
CA LYS A 9 2.67 9.61 3.82
C LYS A 9 2.96 8.88 5.11
N LEU A 10 2.54 7.61 5.17
CA LEU A 10 2.71 6.77 6.34
C LEU A 10 3.56 5.57 5.98
N GLU A 11 4.38 5.15 6.93
CA GLU A 11 5.05 3.87 6.91
C GLU A 11 4.47 3.00 8.04
N ILE A 12 3.79 1.92 7.67
CA ILE A 12 3.05 1.06 8.60
C ILE A 12 3.78 -0.27 8.71
N SER A 13 4.17 -0.65 9.92
CA SER A 13 4.81 -1.94 10.18
C SER A 13 3.83 -3.10 9.93
N ILE A 14 4.24 -4.09 9.16
CA ILE A 14 3.45 -5.31 8.96
C ILE A 14 3.70 -6.25 10.15
N PRO A 15 2.64 -6.73 10.85
CA PRO A 15 2.79 -7.65 11.95
C PRO A 15 3.59 -8.89 11.57
N LYS A 16 4.49 -9.35 12.45
CA LYS A 16 5.44 -10.43 12.17
C LYS A 16 4.79 -11.76 11.78
N SER A 17 3.55 -11.99 12.23
CA SER A 17 2.76 -13.19 11.95
C SER A 17 2.15 -13.21 10.55
N LYS A 18 2.16 -12.09 9.82
CA LYS A 18 1.54 -11.98 8.49
C LYS A 18 2.44 -12.55 7.41
N TRP A 19 1.83 -13.20 6.44
CA TRP A 19 2.49 -13.85 5.31
C TRP A 19 3.44 -12.89 4.58
N LEU A 20 3.01 -11.65 4.34
CA LEU A 20 3.80 -10.65 3.61
C LEU A 20 5.05 -10.23 4.38
N ALA A 21 5.00 -10.17 5.71
CA ALA A 21 6.17 -9.92 6.54
C ALA A 21 7.16 -11.09 6.54
N GLN A 22 6.66 -12.33 6.48
CA GLN A 22 7.50 -13.53 6.40
C GLN A 22 8.21 -13.62 5.05
N ILE A 23 7.48 -13.43 3.95
CA ILE A 23 8.04 -13.46 2.60
C ILE A 23 9.06 -12.35 2.41
N ASN A 24 8.76 -11.13 2.85
CA ASN A 24 9.67 -10.01 2.66
C ASN A 24 11.01 -10.21 3.42
N ARG A 25 11.02 -10.97 4.53
CA ARG A 25 12.27 -11.37 5.20
C ARG A 25 13.06 -12.43 4.45
N ASN A 26 12.37 -13.39 3.82
CA ASN A 26 13.01 -14.43 3.02
C ASN A 26 13.55 -13.88 1.69
N TYR A 27 12.93 -12.80 1.19
CA TYR A 27 13.25 -12.14 -0.06
C TYR A 27 13.46 -10.63 0.13
N PRO A 28 14.49 -10.19 0.87
CA PRO A 28 14.68 -8.79 1.26
C PRO A 28 14.96 -7.86 0.07
N ASN A 29 15.44 -8.41 -1.04
CA ASN A 29 15.74 -7.65 -2.26
C ASN A 29 14.54 -7.51 -3.20
N LEU A 30 13.39 -8.10 -2.86
CA LEU A 30 12.15 -7.93 -3.61
C LEU A 30 11.35 -6.74 -3.11
N VAL A 31 10.81 -5.98 -4.06
CA VAL A 31 9.86 -4.91 -3.83
C VAL A 31 8.48 -5.41 -4.28
N PHE A 32 7.51 -5.32 -3.38
CA PHE A 32 6.14 -5.70 -3.65
C PHE A 32 5.33 -4.42 -3.84
N LYS A 33 4.66 -4.30 -4.97
CA LYS A 33 3.75 -3.20 -5.30
C LYS A 33 2.33 -3.75 -5.26
N ILE A 34 1.57 -3.39 -4.23
CA ILE A 34 0.12 -3.67 -4.23
C ILE A 34 -0.50 -2.70 -5.22
N LEU A 35 -1.06 -3.22 -6.30
CA LEU A 35 -1.70 -2.46 -7.37
C LEU A 35 -3.19 -2.24 -7.09
N SER A 36 -3.80 -3.17 -6.36
CA SER A 36 -5.19 -3.11 -5.92
C SER A 36 -5.40 -4.05 -4.75
N ASN A 37 -6.34 -3.73 -3.86
CA ASN A 37 -6.78 -4.60 -2.80
C ASN A 37 -8.29 -4.47 -2.55
N ASN A 38 -8.95 -5.55 -2.15
CA ASN A 38 -10.36 -5.57 -1.82
C ASN A 38 -10.65 -6.61 -0.74
N LEU A 39 -11.71 -6.39 0.05
CA LEU A 39 -12.29 -7.45 0.87
C LEU A 39 -13.15 -8.36 -0.01
N LEU A 40 -13.03 -9.67 0.21
CA LEU A 40 -13.98 -10.65 -0.31
C LEU A 40 -15.10 -10.90 0.69
N ASP A 41 -14.75 -10.90 1.98
CA ASP A 41 -15.67 -10.99 3.11
C ASP A 41 -15.05 -10.30 4.34
N ARG A 42 -15.57 -10.56 5.56
CA ARG A 42 -15.08 -9.92 6.80
C ARG A 42 -13.66 -10.35 7.20
N ASN A 43 -13.24 -11.53 6.77
CA ASN A 43 -12.04 -12.21 7.22
C ASN A 43 -11.05 -12.49 6.08
N THR A 44 -11.47 -12.35 4.82
CA THR A 44 -10.62 -12.61 3.66
C THR A 44 -10.55 -11.40 2.72
N GLY A 45 -9.36 -11.19 2.17
CA GLY A 45 -9.07 -10.15 1.19
C GLY A 45 -8.41 -10.72 -0.05
N ILE A 46 -8.35 -9.91 -1.10
CA ILE A 46 -7.58 -10.21 -2.31
C ILE A 46 -6.69 -9.02 -2.66
N LEU A 47 -5.47 -9.33 -3.06
CA LEU A 47 -4.44 -8.38 -3.44
C LEU A 47 -3.99 -8.67 -4.87
N LEU A 48 -3.90 -7.64 -5.70
CA LEU A 48 -3.15 -7.69 -6.94
C LEU A 48 -1.76 -7.12 -6.67
N LEU A 49 -0.73 -7.93 -6.90
CA LEU A 49 0.66 -7.58 -6.62
C LEU A 49 1.47 -7.60 -7.91
N GLN A 50 2.31 -6.57 -8.09
CA GLN A 50 3.49 -6.65 -8.94
C GLN A 50 4.72 -6.81 -8.04
N ILE A 51 5.59 -7.77 -8.38
CA ILE A 51 6.76 -8.10 -7.57
C ILE A 51 7.98 -8.06 -8.49
N GLU A 52 9.01 -7.32 -8.07
CA GLU A 52 10.23 -7.08 -8.86
C GLU A 52 11.46 -7.01 -7.94
N GLY A 53 12.65 -7.24 -8.50
CA GLY A 53 13.92 -7.14 -7.77
C GLY A 53 14.87 -8.32 -8.00
N LEU A 54 15.95 -8.36 -7.22
CA LEU A 54 16.87 -9.49 -7.26
C LEU A 54 16.18 -10.76 -6.75
N ASN A 55 16.57 -11.92 -7.29
CA ASN A 55 15.99 -13.22 -6.96
C ASN A 55 14.53 -13.42 -7.42
N ILE A 56 14.00 -12.59 -8.32
CA ILE A 56 12.63 -12.75 -8.84
C ILE A 56 12.38 -14.11 -9.50
N LYS A 57 13.40 -14.69 -10.18
CA LYS A 57 13.31 -16.02 -10.80
C LYS A 57 13.16 -17.14 -9.77
N GLU A 58 13.91 -17.05 -8.67
CA GLU A 58 13.84 -18.00 -7.55
C GLU A 58 12.49 -17.89 -6.86
N PHE A 59 12.05 -16.67 -6.56
CA PHE A 59 10.75 -16.40 -5.97
C PHE A 59 9.58 -16.92 -6.84
N ASN A 60 9.66 -16.70 -8.16
CA ASN A 60 8.68 -17.22 -9.09
C ASN A 60 8.66 -18.76 -9.12
N SER A 61 9.83 -19.40 -9.02
CA SER A 61 9.91 -20.87 -8.91
C SER A 61 9.24 -21.36 -7.62
N ASP A 62 9.46 -20.68 -6.49
CA ASP A 62 8.86 -21.04 -5.21
C ASP A 62 7.34 -20.81 -5.19
N LEU A 63 6.85 -19.75 -5.85
CA LEU A 63 5.42 -19.52 -6.06
C LEU A 63 4.76 -20.62 -6.91
N ASN A 64 5.39 -21.00 -8.03
CA ASN A 64 4.87 -22.04 -8.92
C ASN A 64 4.83 -23.42 -8.24
N ASN A 65 5.83 -23.72 -7.40
CA ASN A 65 5.91 -24.96 -6.64
C ASN A 65 5.10 -24.93 -5.34
N ASN A 66 4.29 -23.88 -5.13
CA ASN A 66 3.48 -23.66 -3.94
C ASN A 66 4.25 -23.76 -2.60
N LYS A 67 5.54 -23.44 -2.59
CA LYS A 67 6.38 -23.51 -1.37
C LYS A 67 6.07 -22.41 -0.36
N LEU A 68 5.39 -21.34 -0.80
CA LEU A 68 5.04 -20.20 0.04
C LEU A 68 3.70 -20.40 0.78
N ALA A 69 3.00 -21.52 0.54
CA ALA A 69 1.71 -21.85 1.14
C ALA A 69 0.69 -20.71 1.06
N LEU A 70 0.68 -20.00 -0.07
CA LEU A 70 -0.28 -18.94 -0.36
C LEU A 70 -1.46 -19.52 -1.14
N SER A 71 -2.55 -18.76 -1.20
CA SER A 71 -3.61 -18.97 -2.18
C SER A 71 -3.40 -17.94 -3.29
N GLN A 72 -2.68 -18.33 -4.34
CA GLN A 72 -2.25 -17.42 -5.41
C GLN A 72 -2.71 -17.84 -6.81
N GLN A 73 -2.84 -16.85 -7.68
CA GLN A 73 -2.96 -17.02 -9.13
C GLN A 73 -1.93 -16.12 -9.82
N ILE A 74 -0.95 -16.73 -10.49
CA ILE A 74 0.04 -15.99 -11.28
C ILE A 74 -0.63 -15.55 -12.58
N LEU A 75 -0.67 -14.24 -12.81
CA LEU A 75 -1.27 -13.61 -14.00
C LEU A 75 -0.23 -13.31 -15.07
N PHE A 76 1.00 -12.99 -14.65
CA PHE A 76 2.12 -12.70 -15.54
C PHE A 76 3.44 -13.14 -14.89
N SER A 77 4.32 -13.69 -15.71
CA SER A 77 5.66 -14.12 -15.29
C SER A 77 6.70 -13.67 -16.32
N GLY A 78 7.34 -12.53 -16.06
CA GLY A 78 8.43 -11.99 -16.86
C GLY A 78 9.81 -12.21 -16.22
N ASN A 79 10.85 -11.75 -16.90
CA ASN A 79 12.22 -11.80 -16.36
C ASN A 79 12.47 -10.75 -15.26
N ASP A 80 11.81 -9.59 -15.34
CA ASP A 80 12.06 -8.45 -14.46
C ASP A 80 11.03 -8.34 -13.33
N PHE A 81 9.80 -8.78 -13.59
CA PHE A 81 8.70 -8.74 -12.63
C PHE A 81 7.69 -9.86 -12.90
N ILE A 82 6.89 -10.13 -11.88
CA ILE A 82 5.71 -10.99 -11.97
C ILE A 82 4.47 -10.22 -11.49
N ILE A 83 3.30 -10.64 -11.97
CA ILE A 83 2.01 -10.16 -11.47
C ILE A 83 1.23 -11.34 -10.92
N VAL A 84 0.74 -11.22 -9.70
CA VAL A 84 0.07 -12.29 -8.97
C VAL A 84 -1.13 -11.76 -8.20
N ASN A 85 -2.25 -12.47 -8.28
CA ASN A 85 -3.35 -12.32 -7.33
C ASN A 85 -3.06 -13.19 -6.11
N VAL A 86 -3.19 -12.63 -4.91
CA VAL A 86 -3.05 -13.37 -3.65
C VAL A 86 -4.30 -13.17 -2.83
N LYS A 87 -4.95 -14.26 -2.45
CA LYS A 87 -5.96 -14.25 -1.39
C LYS A 87 -5.24 -14.26 -0.06
N GLU A 88 -5.63 -13.34 0.82
CA GLU A 88 -5.09 -13.25 2.17
C GLU A 88 -6.17 -13.45 3.22
N ASP A 89 -5.75 -14.04 4.34
CA ASP A 89 -6.57 -14.18 5.54
C ASP A 89 -6.23 -13.06 6.54
N ASP A 90 -7.26 -12.58 7.24
CA ASP A 90 -7.19 -11.46 8.18
C ASP A 90 -6.53 -10.21 7.56
N PRO A 91 -7.22 -9.55 6.59
CA PRO A 91 -6.78 -8.36 5.88
C PRO A 91 -6.87 -7.12 6.79
N TRP A 92 -6.05 -7.11 7.84
CA TRP A 92 -6.12 -6.16 8.95
C TRP A 92 -6.02 -4.68 8.52
N VAL A 93 -5.21 -4.37 7.50
CA VAL A 93 -5.05 -3.00 6.98
C VAL A 93 -6.35 -2.55 6.31
N LEU A 94 -6.87 -3.38 5.40
CA LEU A 94 -8.12 -3.14 4.67
C LEU A 94 -9.29 -2.95 5.62
N ASN A 95 -9.40 -3.83 6.61
CA ASN A 95 -10.43 -3.73 7.65
C ASN A 95 -10.35 -2.39 8.39
N THR A 96 -9.14 -1.91 8.67
CA THR A 96 -8.93 -0.63 9.34
C THR A 96 -9.29 0.54 8.43
N LEU A 97 -8.87 0.51 7.15
CA LEU A 97 -9.20 1.54 6.16
C LEU A 97 -10.70 1.71 5.97
N ILE A 98 -11.42 0.60 5.80
CA ILE A 98 -12.87 0.58 5.64
C ILE A 98 -13.56 1.15 6.88
N LYS A 99 -13.14 0.71 8.09
CA LYS A 99 -13.68 1.24 9.34
C LYS A 99 -13.51 2.75 9.47
N THR A 100 -12.42 3.29 8.91
CA THR A 100 -12.10 4.73 8.94
C THR A 100 -12.55 5.50 7.70
N GLU A 101 -13.23 4.84 6.76
CA GLU A 101 -13.64 5.40 5.48
C GLU A 101 -12.49 6.08 4.71
N LEU A 102 -11.31 5.45 4.74
CA LEU A 102 -10.11 5.93 4.06
C LEU A 102 -9.86 5.14 2.77
N LEU A 103 -9.40 5.87 1.75
CA LEU A 103 -8.93 5.30 0.50
C LEU A 103 -7.43 5.53 0.37
N LEU A 104 -6.73 4.52 -0.14
CA LEU A 104 -5.31 4.59 -0.42
C LEU A 104 -5.08 5.04 -1.86
N THR A 105 -3.98 5.77 -2.09
CA THR A 105 -3.45 5.93 -3.45
C THR A 105 -2.50 4.77 -3.79
N TYR A 106 -2.60 4.29 -5.02
CA TYR A 106 -1.81 3.18 -5.53
C TYR A 106 -0.65 3.66 -6.43
N PRO A 107 0.42 2.86 -6.56
CA PRO A 107 0.66 1.58 -5.87
C PRO A 107 1.09 1.78 -4.41
N ILE A 108 0.76 0.81 -3.55
CA ILE A 108 1.31 0.74 -2.18
C ILE A 108 2.61 -0.05 -2.24
N ILE A 109 3.70 0.53 -1.72
CA ILE A 109 5.02 -0.12 -1.75
C ILE A 109 5.25 -0.87 -0.46
N VAL A 110 5.60 -2.15 -0.58
CA VAL A 110 5.99 -2.99 0.54
C VAL A 110 7.45 -3.37 0.43
N LYS A 111 8.21 -2.98 1.45
CA LYS A 111 9.63 -3.28 1.59
C LYS A 111 10.00 -3.31 3.07
N ASP A 112 10.95 -4.16 3.44
CA ASP A 112 11.45 -4.33 4.81
C ASP A 112 10.34 -4.61 5.83
N ALA A 113 9.33 -5.39 5.43
CA ALA A 113 8.10 -5.67 6.17
C ALA A 113 7.30 -4.41 6.58
N LYS A 114 7.35 -3.35 5.76
CA LYS A 114 6.60 -2.11 5.97
C LYS A 114 5.80 -1.71 4.74
N LEU A 115 4.58 -1.22 4.97
CA LEU A 115 3.69 -0.64 3.96
C LEU A 115 3.95 0.86 3.89
N ASN A 116 4.35 1.35 2.72
CA ASN A 116 4.45 2.78 2.44
C ASN A 116 3.17 3.20 1.71
N VAL A 117 2.32 3.94 2.41
CA VAL A 117 1.02 4.36 1.92
C VAL A 117 0.92 5.88 1.86
N ASP A 118 0.22 6.34 0.84
CA ASP A 118 -0.13 7.73 0.62
C ASP A 118 -1.66 7.85 0.74
N ILE A 119 -2.14 8.84 1.48
CA ILE A 119 -3.56 9.03 1.80
C ILE A 119 -3.93 10.52 1.66
N ILE A 120 -5.06 10.80 1.01
CA ILE A 120 -5.69 12.13 0.96
C ILE A 120 -7.02 12.02 1.70
N ALA A 121 -7.15 12.70 2.83
CA ALA A 121 -8.37 12.67 3.63
C ALA A 121 -8.47 13.86 4.57
N GLU A 122 -9.64 14.03 5.18
CA GLU A 122 -9.78 14.93 6.32
C GLU A 122 -8.88 14.47 7.48
N ARG A 123 -8.21 15.43 8.13
CA ARG A 123 -7.30 15.18 9.24
C ARG A 123 -7.93 14.33 10.35
N LYS A 124 -9.21 14.59 10.67
CA LYS A 124 -9.98 13.81 11.66
C LYS A 124 -10.05 12.31 11.33
N LYS A 125 -10.11 11.95 10.03
CA LYS A 125 -10.14 10.55 9.57
C LYS A 125 -8.76 9.91 9.64
N ILE A 126 -7.70 10.67 9.36
CA ILE A 126 -6.31 10.21 9.56
C ILE A 126 -6.07 9.93 11.05
N ASP A 127 -6.46 10.83 11.95
CA ASP A 127 -6.31 10.64 13.39
C ASP A 127 -7.08 9.41 13.89
N HIS A 128 -8.31 9.19 13.39
CA HIS A 128 -9.08 7.97 13.67
C HIS A 128 -8.32 6.71 13.21
N PHE A 129 -7.75 6.72 12.00
CA PHE A 129 -7.02 5.58 11.45
C PHE A 129 -5.76 5.25 12.26
N LEU A 130 -4.99 6.25 12.66
CA LEU A 130 -3.83 6.06 13.53
C LEU A 130 -4.23 5.45 14.88
N ASN A 131 -5.31 5.94 15.49
CA ASN A 131 -5.84 5.38 16.74
C ASN A 131 -6.29 3.92 16.59
N GLU A 132 -6.90 3.55 15.47
CA GLU A 132 -7.32 2.16 15.22
C GLU A 132 -6.13 1.21 15.00
N LEU A 133 -5.05 1.69 14.38
CA LEU A 133 -3.80 0.95 14.27
C LEU A 133 -3.10 0.81 15.63
N GLU A 134 -3.07 1.86 16.44
CA GLU A 134 -2.49 1.85 17.78
C GLU A 134 -3.21 0.85 18.71
N LYS A 135 -4.55 0.79 18.69
CA LYS A 135 -5.32 -0.21 19.44
C LYS A 135 -4.93 -1.65 19.11
N ARG A 136 -4.48 -1.89 17.88
CA ARG A 136 -3.97 -3.19 17.41
C ARG A 136 -2.47 -3.38 17.66
N ARG A 137 -1.81 -2.42 18.32
CA ARG A 137 -0.36 -2.37 18.58
C ARG A 137 0.47 -2.40 17.28
N ILE A 138 -0.02 -1.72 16.26
CA ILE A 138 0.64 -1.62 14.96
C ILE A 138 1.43 -0.31 14.93
N GLN A 139 2.74 -0.43 14.76
CA GLN A 139 3.62 0.74 14.69
C GLN A 139 3.44 1.47 13.35
N VAL A 140 3.29 2.80 13.44
CA VAL A 140 3.16 3.69 12.28
C VAL A 140 4.15 4.84 12.44
N ASP A 141 4.93 5.11 11.40
CA ASP A 141 5.76 6.29 11.29
C ASP A 141 5.13 7.27 10.29
N ILE A 142 4.88 8.51 10.71
CA ILE A 142 4.43 9.57 9.82
C ILE A 142 5.65 10.11 9.08
N ARG A 143 5.75 9.82 7.77
CA ARG A 143 6.86 10.29 6.93
C ARG A 143 6.69 11.74 6.50
N SER A 144 5.47 12.16 6.22
CA SER A 144 5.12 13.56 5.97
C SER A 144 3.63 13.78 6.13
N ILE A 145 3.22 14.94 6.62
CA ILE A 145 1.83 15.39 6.65
C ILE A 145 1.77 16.87 6.23
N GLY A 146 0.80 17.24 5.40
CA GLY A 146 0.58 18.62 5.02
C GLY A 146 -0.79 18.83 4.40
N TYR A 147 -1.24 20.09 4.36
CA TYR A 147 -2.50 20.43 3.70
C TYR A 147 -2.50 19.97 2.25
N TYR A 148 -3.61 19.36 1.83
CA TYR A 148 -3.78 19.02 0.44
C TYR A 148 -3.96 20.29 -0.38
N GLN A 149 -2.92 20.63 -1.13
CA GLN A 149 -2.99 21.67 -2.14
C GLN A 149 -3.06 21.00 -3.51
N LYS A 150 -4.22 21.12 -4.17
CA LYS A 150 -4.34 20.68 -5.57
C LYS A 150 -3.31 21.47 -6.38
N LYS A 151 -2.29 20.80 -6.92
CA LYS A 151 -1.38 21.41 -7.91
C LYS A 151 -2.25 21.99 -9.02
N VAL A 152 -2.27 23.32 -9.13
CA VAL A 152 -3.01 23.99 -10.19
C VAL A 152 -2.25 23.74 -11.48
N ILE A 153 -2.79 22.90 -12.35
CA ILE A 153 -2.27 22.74 -13.70
C ILE A 153 -2.69 23.99 -14.47
N LEU A 154 -1.76 24.94 -14.54
CA LEU A 154 -1.96 26.16 -15.32
C LEU A 154 -1.83 25.82 -16.82
N THR A 155 -2.79 26.26 -17.60
CA THR A 155 -2.68 26.30 -19.06
C THR A 155 -1.50 27.18 -19.48
N LYS A 156 -0.98 27.00 -20.70
CA LYS A 156 0.11 27.85 -21.24
C LYS A 156 -0.21 29.34 -21.09
N LYS A 157 -1.44 29.75 -21.42
CA LYS A 157 -1.91 31.14 -21.32
C LYS A 157 -1.93 31.67 -19.88
N GLN A 158 -2.35 30.86 -18.90
CA GLN A 158 -2.31 31.24 -17.49
C GLN A 158 -0.87 31.36 -16.97
N LYS A 159 0.06 30.52 -17.44
CA LYS A 159 1.50 30.63 -17.12
C LYS A 159 2.11 31.91 -17.69
N GLU A 160 1.71 32.33 -18.88
CA GLU A 160 2.18 33.59 -19.49
C GLU A 160 1.71 34.82 -18.72
N ILE A 161 0.46 34.83 -18.23
CA ILE A 161 -0.09 35.94 -17.45
C ILE A 161 0.65 36.08 -16.11
N LEU A 162 0.92 34.98 -15.41
CA LEU A 162 1.61 35.00 -14.12
C LEU A 162 3.10 35.36 -14.21
N LYS A 163 3.72 35.26 -15.40
CA LYS A 163 5.11 35.68 -15.64
C LYS A 163 5.25 37.17 -15.99
N LYS A 164 4.15 37.89 -16.19
CA LYS A 164 4.11 39.32 -16.54
C LYS A 164 3.85 40.23 -15.35
N VAL A 165 3.81 39.68 -14.13
CA VAL A 165 3.64 40.41 -12.86
C VAL A 165 4.96 40.37 -12.11
#